data_AF-A0A942F436-F1
#
_entry.id   AF-A0A942F436-F1
#
_cell.length_a   1.000
_cell.length_b   1.000
_cell.length_c   1.000
_cell.angle_alpha   90.00
_cell.angle_beta   90.00
_cell.angle_gamma   90.00
#
_symmetry.space_group_name_H-M   'P 1'
#
loop_
_entity.id
_entity.type
_entity.pdbx_description
1 polymer ?
#
loop_
_entity_poly.entity_id
_entity_poly.type
_entity_poly.pdbx_seq_one_letter_code
_entity_poly.pdbx_strand_id
1 'polypeptide(L)'
;MRLDKVKFQKSTGTLVFLLLIALAAFMLAGCSDGGGAEKKEGAVTESEGEAQTEGEAVELEPEEVKDPELLYVNNCGACHGHDGNGVVGPAIRGTSKSGEEVEKIINDGKGSMPKFKDGELTEEQIKIIANHVKTEFK
;
A
#
# COMPACT_ATOMS: atom_id res chain seq x y z
N MET A 1 -44.33 -7.78 -37.30
CA MET A 1 -43.02 -7.53 -37.97
C MET A 1 -42.30 -6.52 -37.07
N ARG A 2 -41.34 -6.88 -36.18
CA ARG A 2 -39.97 -7.43 -36.37
C ARG A 2 -39.19 -6.71 -37.47
N LEU A 3 -37.95 -6.22 -37.32
CA LEU A 3 -37.02 -5.92 -36.21
C LEU A 3 -35.73 -5.50 -36.94
N ASP A 4 -35.28 -4.24 -36.86
CA ASP A 4 -34.00 -3.80 -37.45
C ASP A 4 -33.07 -3.23 -36.36
N LYS A 5 -32.45 -4.14 -35.60
CA LYS A 5 -31.33 -3.87 -34.69
C LYS A 5 -30.36 -5.05 -34.74
N VAL A 6 -29.47 -5.14 -35.73
CA VAL A 6 -28.29 -6.04 -35.62
C VAL A 6 -27.14 -5.55 -36.51
N LYS A 7 -26.17 -4.82 -35.93
CA LYS A 7 -24.83 -4.70 -36.54
C LYS A 7 -23.67 -4.59 -35.54
N PHE A 8 -23.86 -4.97 -34.28
CA PHE A 8 -22.86 -4.85 -33.21
C PHE A 8 -22.77 -6.12 -32.34
N GLN A 9 -22.52 -7.29 -32.94
CA GLN A 9 -22.47 -8.54 -32.16
C GLN A 9 -21.55 -9.66 -32.72
N LYS A 10 -20.61 -9.38 -33.63
CA LYS A 10 -19.85 -10.47 -34.30
C LYS A 10 -18.32 -10.48 -34.12
N SER A 11 -17.72 -9.48 -33.45
CA SER A 11 -16.25 -9.39 -33.37
C SER A 11 -15.64 -9.79 -32.03
N THR A 12 -16.42 -9.85 -30.94
CA THR A 12 -15.94 -10.21 -29.60
C THR A 12 -16.07 -11.72 -29.30
N GLY A 13 -16.94 -12.43 -30.02
CA GLY A 13 -17.23 -13.86 -29.77
C GLY A 13 -16.13 -14.83 -30.23
N THR A 14 -15.40 -14.52 -31.31
CA THR A 14 -14.42 -15.44 -31.89
C THR A 14 -13.08 -15.48 -31.14
N LEU A 15 -12.72 -14.39 -30.45
CA LEU A 15 -11.50 -14.29 -29.63
C LEU A 15 -11.66 -14.97 -28.26
N VAL A 16 -12.84 -14.87 -27.64
CA VAL A 16 -13.16 -15.57 -26.38
C VAL A 16 -13.22 -17.09 -26.59
N PHE A 17 -13.66 -17.55 -27.77
CA PHE A 17 -13.74 -18.98 -28.09
C PHE A 17 -12.36 -19.64 -28.35
N LEU A 18 -11.36 -18.87 -28.80
CA LEU A 18 -9.99 -19.38 -29.02
C LEU A 18 -9.14 -19.39 -27.72
N LEU A 19 -9.40 -18.49 -26.77
CA LEU A 19 -8.71 -18.46 -25.48
C LEU A 19 -9.16 -19.59 -24.54
N LEU A 20 -10.43 -20.01 -24.60
CA LEU A 20 -10.96 -21.10 -23.76
C LEU A 20 -10.43 -22.49 -24.15
N ILE A 21 -10.07 -22.71 -25.42
CA ILE A 21 -9.51 -23.99 -25.88
C ILE A 21 -8.03 -24.14 -25.44
N ALA A 22 -7.29 -23.03 -25.30
CA ALA A 22 -5.90 -23.04 -24.84
C ALA A 22 -5.75 -23.31 -23.33
N LEU A 23 -6.76 -22.96 -22.53
CA LEU A 23 -6.79 -23.20 -21.07
C LEU A 23 -7.07 -24.67 -20.69
N ALA A 24 -7.64 -25.48 -21.58
CA ALA A 24 -7.99 -26.87 -21.32
C ALA A 24 -6.83 -27.88 -21.51
N ALA A 25 -5.67 -27.44 -22.02
CA ALA A 25 -4.54 -28.32 -22.35
C ALA A 25 -3.44 -28.41 -21.28
N PHE A 26 -3.53 -27.68 -20.16
CA PHE A 26 -2.49 -27.70 -19.10
C PHE A 26 -2.84 -28.58 -17.89
N MET A 27 -4.01 -29.23 -17.87
CA MET A 27 -4.52 -29.98 -16.70
C MET A 27 -4.38 -31.50 -16.76
N LEU A 28 -3.62 -32.06 -17.71
CA LEU A 28 -3.43 -33.51 -17.83
C LEU A 28 -1.96 -33.94 -17.96
N ALA A 29 -1.08 -33.35 -17.16
CA ALA A 29 0.26 -33.90 -16.94
C ALA A 29 0.85 -33.46 -15.58
N GLY A 30 0.78 -34.32 -14.56
CA GLY A 30 1.67 -34.23 -13.40
C GLY A 30 1.12 -34.69 -12.07
N CYS A 31 1.13 -36.02 -11.84
CA CYS A 31 0.99 -36.64 -10.52
C CYS A 31 2.38 -36.65 -9.84
N SER A 32 2.54 -36.02 -8.67
CA SER A 32 3.63 -36.38 -7.74
C SER A 32 3.21 -36.13 -6.29
N ASP A 33 3.44 -37.19 -5.51
CA ASP A 33 3.13 -37.51 -4.12
C ASP A 33 3.89 -36.63 -3.10
N GLY A 34 3.24 -36.28 -1.97
CA GLY A 34 3.97 -35.89 -0.75
C GLY A 34 3.41 -34.76 0.14
N GLY A 35 2.39 -35.08 0.96
CA GLY A 35 2.32 -34.72 2.40
C GLY A 35 2.16 -33.26 2.89
N GLY A 36 1.12 -33.01 3.70
CA GLY A 36 1.21 -32.07 4.84
C GLY A 36 0.08 -31.04 5.02
N ALA A 37 -0.89 -31.39 5.87
CA ALA A 37 -1.63 -30.58 6.84
C ALA A 37 -2.15 -29.13 6.51
N GLU A 38 -3.49 -29.06 6.47
CA GLU A 38 -4.33 -28.14 7.26
C GLU A 38 -4.29 -26.60 7.04
N LYS A 39 -5.45 -26.08 6.57
CA LYS A 39 -6.33 -25.10 7.26
C LYS A 39 -6.64 -23.80 6.49
N LYS A 40 -7.88 -23.76 5.98
CA LYS A 40 -8.82 -22.64 5.78
C LYS A 40 -8.27 -21.24 5.46
N GLU A 41 -8.51 -20.82 4.22
CA GLU A 41 -8.68 -19.42 3.84
C GLU A 41 -10.05 -19.24 3.19
N GLY A 42 -10.83 -18.31 3.72
CA GLY A 42 -12.15 -17.94 3.25
C GLY A 42 -12.18 -16.47 2.91
N ALA A 43 -12.54 -16.21 1.66
CA ALA A 43 -13.24 -15.03 1.15
C ALA A 43 -12.62 -13.65 1.43
N VAL A 44 -11.77 -13.22 0.47
CA VAL A 44 -11.72 -11.83 0.04
C VAL A 44 -12.87 -11.61 -0.96
N THR A 45 -13.66 -10.56 -0.74
CA THR A 45 -14.55 -9.99 -1.75
C THR A 45 -14.16 -8.53 -1.91
N GLU A 46 -13.80 -8.20 -3.15
CA GLU A 46 -13.47 -6.88 -3.68
C GLU A 46 -14.66 -5.92 -3.59
N SER A 47 -14.34 -4.62 -3.47
CA SER A 47 -14.92 -3.52 -4.27
C SER A 47 -14.18 -2.25 -3.82
N GLU A 48 -13.08 -1.90 -4.49
CA GLU A 48 -13.01 -1.03 -5.68
C GLU A 48 -12.77 0.44 -5.28
N GLY A 49 -11.65 0.95 -5.79
CA GLY A 49 -11.14 2.30 -5.60
C GLY A 49 -9.81 2.50 -6.35
N GLU A 50 -9.77 2.02 -7.60
CA GLU A 50 -8.91 2.49 -8.69
C GLU A 50 -8.74 4.04 -8.64
N ALA A 51 -7.56 4.60 -8.81
CA ALA A 51 -6.77 4.48 -10.02
C ALA A 51 -5.27 4.74 -9.77
N GLN A 52 -4.45 3.83 -10.28
CA GLN A 52 -3.09 4.13 -10.66
C GLN A 52 -3.13 5.03 -11.90
N THR A 53 -2.56 6.23 -11.77
CA THR A 53 -1.99 6.93 -12.92
C THR A 53 -0.49 6.75 -12.84
N GLU A 54 0.06 5.90 -13.69
CA GLU A 54 1.45 6.04 -14.13
C GLU A 54 1.55 7.41 -14.83
N GLY A 55 2.31 8.33 -14.26
CA GLY A 55 2.48 9.66 -14.83
C GLY A 55 3.41 10.50 -13.99
N GLU A 56 4.67 10.58 -14.42
CA GLU A 56 5.72 11.51 -13.96
C GLU A 56 6.02 11.43 -12.45
N ALA A 57 7.29 11.17 -12.08
CA ALA A 57 7.74 11.48 -10.72
C ALA A 57 7.71 13.01 -10.57
N VAL A 58 6.54 13.55 -10.23
CA VAL A 58 6.43 14.93 -9.76
C VAL A 58 7.12 14.93 -8.41
N GLU A 59 8.34 15.44 -8.40
CA GLU A 59 9.05 15.84 -7.19
C GLU A 59 8.23 16.97 -6.58
N LEU A 60 7.23 16.60 -5.77
CA LEU A 60 6.45 17.55 -5.00
C LEU A 60 7.40 18.16 -3.98
N GLU A 61 7.45 19.49 -3.96
CA GLU A 61 8.17 20.21 -2.92
C GLU A 61 7.64 19.73 -1.56
N PRO A 62 8.50 19.58 -0.54
CA PRO A 62 8.08 19.09 0.75
C PRO A 62 6.92 19.92 1.32
N GLU A 63 6.79 21.21 1.03
CA GLU A 63 5.67 22.01 1.53
C GLU A 63 4.27 21.58 1.00
N GLU A 64 4.20 20.92 -0.16
CA GLU A 64 2.93 20.55 -0.80
C GLU A 64 2.34 19.25 -0.26
N VAL A 65 3.18 18.35 0.27
CA VAL A 65 2.74 17.04 0.76
C VAL A 65 2.30 17.13 2.20
N LYS A 66 0.99 17.01 2.43
CA LYS A 66 0.35 17.05 3.76
C LYS A 66 -0.36 15.75 4.15
N ASP A 67 -0.33 14.74 3.29
CA ASP A 67 -0.95 13.45 3.59
C ASP A 67 -0.14 12.74 4.70
N PRO A 68 -0.75 12.45 5.86
CA PRO A 68 -0.04 11.92 7.00
C PRO A 68 0.54 10.52 6.77
N GLU A 69 -0.16 9.70 5.99
CA GLU A 69 0.26 8.33 5.70
C GLU A 69 1.43 8.33 4.72
N LEU A 70 1.35 9.08 3.63
CA LEU A 70 2.48 9.23 2.69
C LEU A 70 3.71 9.80 3.39
N LEU A 71 3.54 10.82 4.23
CA LEU A 71 4.65 11.39 5.02
C LEU A 71 5.28 10.34 5.93
N TYR A 72 4.48 9.55 6.65
CA TYR A 72 4.99 8.51 7.52
C TYR A 72 5.72 7.41 6.71
N VAL A 73 5.11 6.91 5.64
CA VAL A 73 5.66 5.80 4.85
C VAL A 73 6.99 6.17 4.24
N ASN A 74 7.08 7.36 3.65
CA ASN A 74 8.29 7.81 2.95
C ASN A 74 9.44 8.14 3.91
N ASN A 75 9.13 8.67 5.10
CA ASN A 75 10.17 9.20 6.00
C ASN A 75 10.45 8.34 7.23
N CYS A 76 9.52 7.46 7.61
CA CYS A 76 9.59 6.71 8.87
C CYS A 76 9.46 5.20 8.67
N GLY A 77 8.63 4.78 7.71
CA GLY A 77 8.23 3.38 7.52
C GLY A 77 9.39 2.42 7.26
N ALA A 78 10.46 2.87 6.59
CA ALA A 78 11.64 2.04 6.33
C ALA A 78 12.34 1.55 7.61
N CYS A 79 12.29 2.34 8.69
CA CYS A 79 12.91 1.99 9.97
C CYS A 79 11.88 1.48 10.99
N HIS A 80 10.71 2.10 11.04
CA HIS A 80 9.68 1.82 12.04
C HIS A 80 8.60 0.84 11.58
N GLY A 81 8.68 0.35 10.33
CA GLY A 81 7.66 -0.48 9.71
C GLY A 81 6.48 0.37 9.23
N HIS A 82 5.85 -0.06 8.14
CA HIS A 82 4.65 0.60 7.59
C HIS A 82 3.49 0.64 8.60
N ASP A 83 3.42 -0.35 9.50
CA ASP A 83 2.41 -0.49 10.56
C ASP A 83 2.91 -0.04 11.96
N GLY A 84 4.12 0.51 12.04
CA GLY A 84 4.73 0.96 13.29
C GLY A 84 5.28 -0.15 14.19
N ASN A 85 5.35 -1.41 13.73
CA ASN A 85 5.84 -2.54 14.53
C ASN A 85 7.37 -2.62 14.68
N GLY A 86 8.11 -1.76 14.01
CA GLY A 86 9.57 -1.71 14.05
C GLY A 86 10.24 -2.69 13.09
N VAL A 87 11.35 -2.26 12.50
CA VAL A 87 12.19 -3.09 11.61
C VAL A 87 13.66 -2.92 11.99
N VAL A 88 14.17 -1.71 11.79
CA VAL A 88 15.52 -1.28 12.19
C VAL A 88 15.42 -0.42 13.45
N GLY A 89 14.47 0.50 13.45
CA GLY A 89 14.06 1.27 14.61
C GLY A 89 13.09 0.49 15.50
N PRO A 90 12.88 0.95 16.75
CA PRO A 90 11.95 0.31 17.66
C PRO A 90 10.51 0.38 17.15
N ALA A 91 9.66 -0.53 17.65
CA ALA A 91 8.22 -0.40 17.52
C ALA A 91 7.74 0.93 18.12
N ILE A 92 6.95 1.68 17.36
CA ILE A 92 6.30 2.93 17.81
C ILE A 92 4.81 2.73 18.07
N ARG A 93 4.27 1.60 17.62
CA ARG A 93 2.91 1.20 17.93
C ARG A 93 2.71 1.04 19.43
N GLY A 94 1.64 1.63 19.95
CA GLY A 94 1.34 1.67 21.38
C GLY A 94 2.25 2.60 22.18
N THR A 95 2.95 3.54 21.54
CA THR A 95 3.84 4.47 22.25
C THR A 95 3.09 5.29 23.30
N SER A 96 3.65 5.32 24.52
CA SER A 96 3.14 6.11 25.65
C SER A 96 3.49 7.60 25.54
N LYS A 97 4.30 7.99 24.56
CA LYS A 97 4.74 9.38 24.35
C LYS A 97 3.58 10.25 23.91
N SER A 98 3.53 11.51 24.33
CA SER A 98 2.62 12.51 23.78
C SER A 98 3.00 12.90 22.34
N GLY A 99 2.08 13.57 21.63
CA GLY A 99 2.37 14.11 20.29
C GLY A 99 3.55 15.08 20.30
N GLU A 100 3.62 15.96 21.30
CA GLU A 100 4.72 16.91 21.49
C GLU A 100 6.07 16.21 21.75
N GLU A 101 6.07 15.14 22.54
CA GLU A 101 7.28 14.33 22.74
C GLU A 101 7.73 13.63 21.46
N VAL A 102 6.80 13.15 20.64
CA VAL A 102 7.09 12.55 19.34
C VAL A 102 7.66 13.60 18.40
N GLU A 103 7.02 14.77 18.31
CA GLU A 103 7.47 15.93 17.53
C GLU A 103 8.90 16.32 17.92
N LYS A 104 9.19 16.41 19.22
CA LYS A 104 10.52 16.72 19.72
C LYS A 104 11.57 15.67 19.32
N ILE A 105 11.22 14.39 19.40
CA ILE A 105 12.12 13.30 19.00
C ILE A 105 12.39 13.33 17.49
N ILE A 106 11.37 13.61 16.67
CA ILE A 106 11.55 13.74 15.22
C ILE A 106 12.46 14.93 14.90
N ASN A 107 12.25 16.08 15.55
CA ASN A 107 13.07 17.27 15.36
C ASN A 107 14.54 17.04 15.75
N ASP A 108 14.78 16.49 16.94
CA ASP A 108 16.13 16.39 17.51
C ASP A 108 16.86 15.10 17.08
N GLY A 109 16.13 14.11 16.58
CA GLY A 109 16.62 12.75 16.40
C GLY A 109 16.82 12.03 17.75
N LYS A 110 17.14 10.73 17.69
CA LYS A 110 17.46 9.93 18.89
C LYS A 110 18.29 8.70 18.54
N GLY A 111 19.50 8.62 19.07
CA GLY A 111 20.40 7.49 18.81
C GLY A 111 20.73 7.44 17.32
N SER A 112 20.33 6.36 16.65
CA SER A 112 20.47 6.20 15.20
C SER A 112 19.34 6.83 14.38
N MET A 113 18.25 7.27 15.00
CA MET A 113 17.19 8.00 14.30
C MET A 113 17.72 9.41 13.97
N PRO A 114 17.76 9.79 12.68
CA PRO A 114 18.26 11.09 12.26
C PRO A 114 17.38 12.22 12.80
N LYS A 115 17.96 13.41 12.89
CA LYS A 115 17.21 14.65 13.12
C LYS A 115 16.54 15.06 11.80
N PHE A 116 15.29 15.48 11.86
CA PHE A 116 14.55 15.96 10.69
C PHE A 116 14.37 17.48 10.67
N LYS A 117 14.65 18.15 11.79
CA LYS A 117 14.64 19.61 11.83
C LYS A 117 15.69 20.18 10.87
N ASP A 118 15.29 21.21 10.12
CA ASP A 118 16.11 21.89 9.10
C ASP A 118 16.55 20.95 7.95
N GLY A 119 15.86 19.82 7.79
CA GLY A 119 16.14 18.81 6.78
C GLY A 119 15.05 18.75 5.71
N GLU A 120 14.67 17.54 5.32
CA GLU A 120 13.72 17.27 4.23
C GLU A 120 12.25 17.55 4.63
N LEU A 121 11.97 17.70 5.92
CA LEU A 121 10.61 17.92 6.44
C LEU A 121 10.45 19.32 7.02
N THR A 122 9.34 19.96 6.66
CA THR A 122 8.90 21.21 7.29
C THR A 122 8.39 20.97 8.72
N GLU A 123 8.35 22.03 9.53
CA GLU A 123 7.76 21.94 10.87
C GLU A 123 6.29 21.49 10.86
N GLU A 124 5.52 21.90 9.84
CA GLU A 124 4.11 21.48 9.69
C GLU A 124 4.02 19.97 9.43
N GLN A 125 4.86 19.43 8.54
CA GLN A 125 4.90 18.00 8.26
C GLN A 125 5.32 17.17 9.46
N ILE A 126 6.31 17.64 10.23
CA ILE A 126 6.73 16.96 11.46
C ILE A 126 5.56 16.87 12.46
N LYS A 127 4.76 17.94 12.59
CA LYS A 127 3.53 17.92 13.41
C LYS A 127 2.47 16.96 12.88
N ILE A 128 2.25 16.93 11.56
CA ILE A 128 1.32 16.00 10.92
C ILE A 128 1.74 14.55 11.20
N ILE A 129 3.02 14.21 11.01
CA ILE A 129 3.57 12.87 11.29
C ILE A 129 3.42 12.54 12.77
N ALA A 130 3.79 13.46 13.68
CA ALA A 130 3.70 13.22 15.11
C ALA A 130 2.26 12.91 15.56
N ASN A 131 1.28 13.62 15.00
CA ASN A 131 -0.14 13.36 15.25
C ASN A 131 -0.58 12.02 14.66
N HIS A 132 -0.20 11.70 13.42
CA HIS A 132 -0.50 10.42 12.78
C HIS A 132 0.03 9.24 13.61
N VAL A 133 1.25 9.35 14.13
CA VAL A 133 1.83 8.32 15.00
C VAL A 133 0.99 8.09 16.26
N LYS A 134 0.40 9.16 16.81
CA LYS A 134 -0.46 9.06 18.00
C LYS A 134 -1.86 8.53 17.72
N THR A 135 -2.40 8.79 16.53
CA THR A 135 -3.79 8.41 16.21
C THR A 135 -3.87 7.00 15.63
N GLU A 136 -2.96 6.64 14.74
CA GLU A 136 -3.01 5.40 13.93
C GLU A 136 -2.25 4.23 14.58
N PHE A 137 -1.10 4.49 15.21
CA PHE A 137 -0.26 3.44 15.82
C PHE A 137 -0.52 3.29 17.33
N LYS A 138 -1.78 3.06 17.72
CA LYS A 138 -2.17 2.75 19.11
C LYS A 138 -1.98 1.27 19.47
#